data_AF-A0A4P7F368-F1
#
_entry.id   AF-A0A4P7F368-F1
#
_cell.length_a   1.000
_cell.length_b   1.000
_cell.length_c   1.000
_cell.angle_alpha   90.00
_cell.angle_beta   90.00
_cell.angle_gamma   90.00
#
_symmetry.space_group_name_H-M   'P 1'
#
loop_
_entity.id
_entity.type
_entity.pdbx_description
1 polymer ?
#
loop_
_entity_poly.entity_id
_entity_poly.type
_entity_poly.pdbx_seq_one_letter_code
_entity_poly.pdbx_strand_id
1 'polypeptide(L)'
;MDKARVLKDKFVEKLDKVFHRSACDLPPPCWAPRLLKQVANYIRPGATATIRLRITNGGMNTRNITVEVAGKPEDVAQIQITPPSVLLTSMEREWVTVSFAAPADAAEWSNREVLVWVRGAQNHYARWIIGIEPIGKDIRHELLVEDAPDFVHRWSDHFYCNHSLPGGGPGH
;
A
#
# COMPACT_ATOMS: atom_id res chain seq x y z
N MET A 1 -6.84 30.86 16.86
CA MET A 1 -5.93 30.25 15.88
C MET A 1 -5.31 29.02 16.54
N ASP A 2 -5.64 27.85 16.00
CA ASP A 2 -5.55 26.56 16.69
C ASP A 2 -4.12 25.98 16.64
N LYS A 3 -3.44 25.93 17.79
CA LYS A 3 -2.04 25.50 17.90
C LYS A 3 -1.82 24.06 17.39
N ALA A 4 -2.85 23.22 17.42
CA ALA A 4 -2.79 21.84 16.92
C ALA A 4 -2.68 21.76 15.39
N ARG A 5 -3.31 22.70 14.66
CA ARG A 5 -3.23 22.77 13.19
C ARG A 5 -1.84 23.21 12.73
N VAL A 6 -1.26 24.20 13.41
CA VAL A 6 0.11 24.69 13.14
C VAL A 6 1.17 23.60 13.39
N LEU A 7 0.95 22.71 14.36
CA LEU A 7 1.85 21.57 14.62
C LEU A 7 1.72 20.46 13.58
N LYS A 8 0.50 20.16 13.11
CA LYS A 8 0.27 19.23 12.00
C LYS A 8 0.92 19.71 10.71
N ASP A 9 0.73 20.99 10.36
CA ASP A 9 1.26 21.56 9.13
C ASP A 9 2.80 21.56 9.15
N LYS A 10 3.42 21.88 10.31
CA LYS A 10 4.88 21.81 10.49
C LYS A 10 5.43 20.37 10.49
N PHE A 11 4.63 19.38 10.88
CA PHE A 11 5.06 17.97 10.84
C PHE A 11 5.02 17.42 9.42
N VAL A 12 3.99 17.76 8.64
CA VAL A 12 3.88 17.41 7.21
C VAL A 12 4.98 18.10 6.40
N GLU A 13 5.24 19.39 6.64
CA GLU A 13 6.33 20.12 5.96
C GLU A 13 7.72 19.57 6.32
N LYS A 14 7.88 19.00 7.53
CA LYS A 14 9.11 18.33 7.95
C LYS A 14 9.27 16.96 7.29
N LEU A 15 8.18 16.22 7.04
CA LEU A 15 8.20 14.96 6.31
C LEU A 15 8.50 15.15 4.82
N ASP A 16 7.95 16.20 4.19
CA ASP A 16 8.26 16.53 2.79
C ASP A 16 9.73 16.96 2.60
N LYS A 17 10.35 17.55 3.63
CA LYS A 17 11.78 17.90 3.64
C LYS A 17 12.73 16.73 3.92
N VAL A 18 12.25 15.59 4.42
CA VAL A 18 13.08 14.37 4.51
C VAL A 18 13.24 13.71 3.14
N PHE A 19 12.37 14.02 2.17
CA PHE A 19 12.52 13.62 0.77
C PHE A 19 13.16 14.72 -0.10
N HIS A 20 13.98 15.58 0.49
CA HIS A 20 14.86 16.46 -0.28
C HIS A 20 15.85 15.57 -1.01
N ARG A 21 15.59 15.32 -2.30
CA ARG A 21 16.45 14.55 -3.20
C ARG A 21 17.83 15.20 -3.18
N SER A 22 18.77 14.60 -2.46
CA SER A 22 20.16 14.94 -2.65
C SER A 22 20.53 14.48 -4.06
N ALA A 23 21.38 15.23 -4.78
CA ALA A 23 21.88 14.80 -6.08
C ALA A 23 22.72 13.51 -6.03
N CYS A 24 22.80 12.85 -4.86
CA CYS A 24 23.54 11.65 -4.57
C CYS A 24 22.66 10.50 -4.02
N ASP A 25 21.34 10.65 -3.97
CA ASP A 25 20.46 9.56 -3.53
C ASP A 25 20.46 8.47 -4.62
N LEU A 26 21.07 7.32 -4.30
CA LEU A 26 20.99 6.13 -5.14
C LEU A 26 19.50 5.76 -5.31
N PRO A 27 18.97 5.77 -6.53
CA PRO A 27 17.55 5.49 -6.73
C PRO A 27 17.26 4.04 -6.34
N PRO A 28 16.09 3.71 -5.78
CA PRO A 28 15.79 2.34 -5.36
C PRO A 28 16.00 1.35 -6.51
N PRO A 29 16.40 0.10 -6.21
CA PRO A 29 16.61 -0.90 -7.25
C PRO A 29 15.30 -1.15 -8.00
N CYS A 30 15.40 -1.56 -9.26
CA CYS A 30 14.25 -1.88 -10.11
C CYS A 30 13.31 -2.96 -9.52
N TRP A 31 13.81 -3.78 -8.60
CA TRP A 31 13.06 -4.83 -7.90
C TRP A 31 12.44 -4.40 -6.55
N ALA A 32 12.80 -3.21 -6.02
CA ALA A 32 12.26 -2.76 -4.74
C ALA A 32 10.75 -2.46 -4.85
N PRO A 33 9.95 -2.84 -3.83
CA PRO A 33 8.55 -2.48 -3.79
C PRO A 33 8.32 -0.97 -3.84
N ARG A 34 7.36 -0.54 -4.66
CA ARG A 34 6.98 0.86 -4.81
C ARG A 34 5.82 1.20 -3.88
N LEU A 35 5.99 2.24 -3.06
CA LEU A 35 4.91 2.79 -2.25
C LEU A 35 3.91 3.50 -3.17
N LEU A 36 2.64 3.08 -3.13
CA LEU A 36 1.54 3.75 -3.80
C LEU A 36 1.13 5.00 -3.02
N LYS A 37 0.66 4.78 -1.77
CA LYS A 37 0.17 5.82 -0.89
C LYS A 37 -0.04 5.28 0.53
N GLN A 38 -0.03 6.18 1.52
CA GLN A 38 -0.64 5.93 2.82
C GLN A 38 -2.09 6.43 2.82
N VAL A 39 -3.03 5.55 3.18
CA VAL A 39 -4.47 5.84 3.25
C VAL A 39 -4.95 5.69 4.69
N ALA A 40 -5.76 6.63 5.15
CA ALA A 40 -6.38 6.56 6.47
C ALA A 40 -7.91 6.63 6.35
N ASN A 41 -8.61 5.66 6.96
CA ASN A 41 -10.06 5.63 7.10
C ASN A 41 -10.43 5.65 8.57
N TYR A 42 -11.44 6.46 8.92
CA TYR A 42 -12.00 6.50 10.26
C TYR A 42 -13.46 6.06 10.18
N ILE A 43 -13.76 4.91 10.77
CA ILE A 43 -15.07 4.26 10.67
C ILE A 43 -15.59 3.95 12.07
N ARG A 44 -16.90 3.78 12.20
CA ARG A 44 -17.51 3.33 13.47
C ARG A 44 -17.48 1.81 13.59
N PRO A 45 -17.64 1.25 14.81
CA PRO A 45 -17.92 -0.18 14.97
C PRO A 45 -19.09 -0.62 14.07
N GLY A 46 -18.96 -1.78 13.44
CA GLY A 46 -19.95 -2.31 12.49
C GLY A 46 -19.95 -1.69 11.08
N ALA A 47 -19.15 -0.65 10.81
CA ALA A 47 -19.02 -0.05 9.49
C ALA A 47 -17.93 -0.71 8.63
N THR A 48 -17.91 -0.37 7.34
CA THR A 48 -16.92 -0.91 6.39
C THR A 48 -16.01 0.19 5.84
N ALA A 49 -14.71 -0.05 5.91
CA ALA A 49 -13.70 0.76 5.24
C ALA A 49 -13.32 0.07 3.92
N THR A 50 -13.19 0.83 2.83
CA THR A 50 -12.88 0.26 1.51
C THR A 50 -11.79 1.05 0.78
N ILE A 51 -10.91 0.33 0.10
CA ILE A 51 -10.01 0.84 -0.93
C ILE A 51 -10.38 0.18 -2.27
N ARG A 52 -10.53 0.97 -3.33
CA ARG A 52 -10.63 0.49 -4.70
C ARG A 52 -9.31 0.74 -5.42
N LEU A 53 -8.71 -0.30 -5.93
CA LEU A 53 -7.48 -0.28 -6.73
C LEU A 53 -7.88 -0.32 -8.20
N ARG A 54 -7.54 0.73 -8.96
CA ARG A 54 -7.60 0.68 -10.42
C ARG A 54 -6.26 0.22 -10.94
N ILE A 55 -6.18 -1.04 -11.33
CA ILE A 55 -4.93 -1.66 -11.77
C ILE A 55 -4.86 -1.56 -13.29
N THR A 56 -3.75 -1.05 -13.81
CA THR A 56 -3.44 -0.97 -15.24
C THR A 56 -2.23 -1.84 -15.55
N ASN A 57 -2.35 -2.77 -16.50
CA ASN A 57 -1.18 -3.45 -17.08
C ASN A 57 -0.52 -2.51 -18.10
N GLY A 58 0.57 -1.85 -17.74
CA GLY A 58 1.31 -0.94 -18.62
C GLY A 58 2.23 -1.65 -19.61
N GLY A 59 2.23 -2.98 -19.67
CA GLY A 59 3.02 -3.77 -20.62
C GLY A 59 2.20 -4.36 -21.77
N MET A 60 2.90 -4.92 -22.75
CA MET A 60 2.30 -5.57 -23.93
C MET A 60 1.94 -7.05 -23.72
N ASN A 61 2.45 -7.65 -22.64
CA ASN A 61 2.21 -9.07 -22.34
C ASN A 61 1.03 -9.20 -21.38
N THR A 62 0.24 -10.27 -21.53
CA THR A 62 -0.78 -10.64 -20.53
C THR A 62 -0.14 -10.93 -19.19
N ARG A 63 -0.73 -10.43 -18.10
CA ARG A 63 -0.21 -10.59 -16.74
C ARG A 63 -1.33 -10.95 -15.78
N ASN A 64 -1.05 -11.92 -14.91
CA ASN A 64 -1.86 -12.15 -13.73
C ASN A 64 -1.33 -11.27 -12.60
N ILE A 65 -2.17 -10.39 -12.08
CA ILE A 65 -1.83 -9.47 -10.99
C ILE A 65 -2.63 -9.89 -9.76
N THR A 66 -1.93 -10.19 -8.66
CA THR A 66 -2.56 -10.57 -7.38
C THR A 66 -2.57 -9.41 -6.41
N VAL A 67 -3.59 -9.36 -5.55
CA VAL A 67 -3.69 -8.41 -4.45
C VAL A 67 -3.69 -9.18 -3.14
N GLU A 68 -2.80 -8.81 -2.25
CA GLU A 68 -2.55 -9.50 -0.98
C GLU A 68 -2.55 -8.49 0.17
N VAL A 69 -2.71 -8.96 1.39
CA VAL A 69 -2.61 -8.12 2.59
C VAL A 69 -1.65 -8.72 3.60
N ALA A 70 -0.91 -7.86 4.29
CA ALA A 70 0.00 -8.25 5.36
C ALA A 70 -0.15 -7.31 6.55
N GLY A 71 -0.14 -7.86 7.76
CA GLY A 71 -0.36 -7.12 9.00
C GLY A 71 -0.52 -8.09 10.16
N LYS A 72 -1.13 -7.62 11.25
CA LYS A 72 -1.47 -8.50 12.36
C LYS A 72 -2.52 -9.54 11.92
N PRO A 73 -2.42 -10.82 12.32
CA PRO A 73 -3.33 -11.87 11.88
C PRO A 73 -4.81 -11.53 12.08
N GLU A 74 -5.16 -10.93 13.22
CA GLU A 74 -6.52 -10.54 13.58
C GLU A 74 -7.09 -9.42 12.69
N ASP A 75 -6.22 -8.53 12.19
CA ASP A 75 -6.61 -7.44 11.29
C ASP A 75 -6.77 -7.95 9.86
N VAL A 76 -5.85 -8.82 9.42
CA VAL A 76 -5.88 -9.44 8.09
C VAL A 76 -7.11 -10.33 7.91
N ALA A 77 -7.51 -11.08 8.95
CA ALA A 77 -8.69 -11.94 8.91
C ALA A 77 -10.01 -11.18 8.67
N GLN A 78 -10.03 -9.87 8.93
CA GLN A 78 -11.21 -9.00 8.73
C GLN A 78 -11.23 -8.33 7.35
N ILE A 79 -10.24 -8.62 6.51
CA ILE A 79 -10.13 -8.05 5.17
C ILE A 79 -10.62 -9.04 4.11
N GLN A 80 -11.41 -8.50 3.18
CA GLN A 80 -11.84 -9.20 1.97
C GLN A 80 -11.29 -8.48 0.74
N ILE A 81 -10.82 -9.26 -0.24
CA ILE A 81 -10.29 -8.77 -1.51
C ILE A 81 -11.12 -9.35 -2.64
N THR A 82 -11.69 -8.49 -3.47
CA THR A 82 -12.61 -8.89 -4.55
C THR A 82 -12.33 -8.14 -5.85
N PRO A 83 -11.93 -8.83 -6.93
CA PRO A 83 -11.34 -10.17 -6.94
C PRO A 83 -9.90 -10.14 -6.35
N PRO A 84 -9.39 -11.25 -5.80
CA PRO A 84 -8.02 -11.32 -5.26
C PRO A 84 -6.93 -11.36 -6.34
N SER A 85 -7.30 -11.66 -7.58
CA SER A 85 -6.40 -11.71 -8.73
C SER A 85 -7.16 -11.26 -9.98
N VAL A 86 -6.46 -10.55 -10.87
CA VAL A 86 -6.99 -10.14 -12.17
C VAL A 86 -6.00 -10.54 -13.27
N LEU A 87 -6.52 -11.15 -14.33
CA LEU A 87 -5.74 -11.43 -15.53
C LEU A 87 -5.96 -10.29 -16.51
N LEU A 88 -4.93 -9.46 -16.73
CA LEU A 88 -4.98 -8.30 -17.61
C LEU A 88 -4.19 -8.53 -18.88
N THR A 89 -4.81 -8.29 -20.02
CA THR A 89 -4.16 -8.23 -21.32
C THR A 89 -3.42 -6.90 -21.50
N SER A 90 -2.81 -6.69 -22.67
CA SER A 90 -2.02 -5.50 -22.98
C SER A 90 -2.81 -4.21 -22.75
N MET A 91 -2.28 -3.29 -21.93
CA MET A 91 -2.87 -1.96 -21.66
C MET A 91 -4.27 -1.99 -20.99
N GLU A 92 -4.72 -3.17 -20.56
CA GLU A 92 -6.03 -3.36 -19.94
C GLU A 92 -6.06 -2.80 -18.50
N ARG A 93 -7.27 -2.49 -18.02
CA ARG A 93 -7.50 -1.96 -16.68
C ARG A 93 -8.66 -2.65 -16.01
N GLU A 94 -8.49 -3.03 -14.74
CA GLU A 94 -9.57 -3.56 -13.92
C GLU A 94 -9.60 -2.96 -12.52
N TRP A 95 -10.72 -3.14 -11.86
CA TRP A 95 -10.92 -2.74 -10.48
C TRP A 95 -10.79 -3.93 -9.53
N VAL A 96 -9.99 -3.77 -8.48
CA VAL A 96 -9.97 -4.65 -7.31
C VAL A 96 -10.43 -3.86 -6.09
N THR A 97 -11.28 -4.45 -5.28
CA THR A 97 -11.77 -3.83 -4.05
C THR A 97 -11.20 -4.56 -2.84
N VAL A 98 -10.59 -3.80 -1.92
CA VAL A 98 -10.10 -4.27 -0.62
C VAL A 98 -10.98 -3.66 0.45
N SER A 99 -11.69 -4.50 1.21
CA SER A 99 -12.64 -4.05 2.22
C SER A 99 -12.27 -4.60 3.58
N PHE A 100 -12.41 -3.76 4.60
CA PHE A 100 -12.28 -4.12 6.00
C PHE A 100 -13.63 -3.90 6.68
N ALA A 101 -14.19 -4.96 7.25
CA ALA A 101 -15.44 -4.88 8.01
C ALA A 101 -15.11 -4.80 9.50
N ALA A 102 -15.40 -3.66 10.13
CA ALA A 102 -15.23 -3.53 11.57
C ALA A 102 -16.29 -4.36 12.31
N PRO A 103 -15.91 -5.20 13.28
CA PRO A 103 -16.86 -5.84 14.18
C PRO A 103 -17.72 -4.79 14.89
N ALA A 104 -18.97 -5.14 15.20
CA ALA A 104 -19.89 -4.25 15.91
C ALA A 104 -19.45 -3.97 17.36
N ASP A 105 -18.65 -4.86 17.93
CA ASP A 105 -18.05 -4.80 19.26
C ASP A 105 -16.58 -4.33 19.23
N ALA A 106 -16.10 -3.82 18.09
CA ALA A 106 -14.73 -3.33 17.98
C ALA A 106 -14.46 -2.19 18.98
N ALA A 107 -13.33 -2.27 19.68
CA ALA A 107 -12.92 -1.24 20.63
C ALA A 107 -12.79 0.12 19.94
N GLU A 108 -13.50 1.11 20.45
CA GLU A 108 -13.39 2.50 20.00
C GLU A 108 -12.01 3.08 20.30
N TRP A 109 -11.63 4.11 19.54
CA TRP A 109 -10.32 4.78 19.60
C TRP A 109 -9.13 3.85 19.34
N SER A 110 -9.36 2.75 18.63
CA SER A 110 -8.33 1.81 18.21
C SER A 110 -7.91 2.06 16.76
N ASN A 111 -6.64 1.77 16.47
CA ASN A 111 -6.09 1.85 15.12
C ASN A 111 -5.55 0.50 14.69
N ARG A 112 -5.78 0.18 13.43
CA ARG A 112 -5.27 -1.00 12.75
C ARG A 112 -4.44 -0.56 11.57
N GLU A 113 -3.34 -1.27 11.32
CA GLU A 113 -2.46 -0.98 10.20
C GLU A 113 -2.26 -2.25 9.39
N VAL A 114 -2.56 -2.16 8.10
CA VAL A 114 -2.39 -3.24 7.14
C VAL A 114 -1.68 -2.72 5.90
N LEU A 115 -0.76 -3.53 5.37
CA LEU A 115 -0.15 -3.31 4.07
C LEU A 115 -0.96 -4.03 3.01
N VAL A 116 -1.44 -3.28 2.02
CA VAL A 116 -2.09 -3.82 0.82
C VAL A 116 -1.04 -3.93 -0.26
N TRP A 117 -0.75 -5.14 -0.72
CA TRP A 117 0.23 -5.44 -1.75
C TRP A 117 -0.47 -5.68 -3.09
N VAL A 118 0.14 -5.20 -4.17
CA VAL A 118 -0.22 -5.55 -5.54
C VAL A 118 1.01 -6.18 -6.19
N ARG A 119 0.89 -7.45 -6.58
CA ARG A 119 1.97 -8.26 -7.16
C ARG A 119 1.74 -8.41 -8.66
N GLY A 120 2.60 -7.80 -9.46
CA GLY A 120 2.54 -7.90 -10.92
C GLY A 120 3.94 -7.93 -11.54
N ALA A 121 4.16 -7.17 -12.60
CA ALA A 121 5.48 -6.87 -13.15
C ALA A 121 6.40 -6.26 -12.09
N GLN A 122 5.82 -5.44 -11.21
CA GLN A 122 6.49 -4.88 -10.04
C GLN A 122 5.66 -5.08 -8.78
N ASN A 123 6.34 -5.03 -7.65
CA ASN A 123 5.68 -5.02 -6.35
C ASN A 123 5.25 -3.60 -6.00
N HIS A 124 3.97 -3.40 -5.73
CA HIS A 124 3.45 -2.16 -5.19
C HIS A 124 2.85 -2.42 -3.82
N TYR A 125 2.87 -1.41 -2.94
CA TYR A 125 2.15 -1.51 -1.68
C TYR A 125 1.53 -0.19 -1.26
N ALA A 126 0.38 -0.25 -0.59
CA ALA A 126 -0.23 0.86 0.11
C ALA A 126 -0.26 0.57 1.61
N ARG A 127 0.01 1.58 2.43
CA ARG A 127 -0.16 1.49 3.88
C ARG A 127 -1.57 1.95 4.22
N TRP A 128 -2.40 1.05 4.74
CA TRP A 128 -3.78 1.34 5.11
C TRP A 128 -3.92 1.40 6.63
N ILE A 129 -4.27 2.58 7.12
CA ILE A 129 -4.56 2.84 8.53
C ILE A 129 -6.08 2.93 8.67
N ILE A 130 -6.64 2.11 9.56
CA ILE A 130 -8.07 2.07 9.85
C ILE A 130 -8.25 2.42 11.32
N GLY A 131 -8.80 3.60 11.57
CA GLY A 131 -9.23 4.04 12.90
C GLY A 131 -10.67 3.65 13.16
N ILE A 132 -10.94 3.06 14.32
CA ILE A 132 -12.29 2.81 14.82
C ILE A 132 -12.64 3.96 15.77
N GLU A 133 -13.60 4.80 15.40
CA GLU A 133 -14.02 5.98 16.16
C GLU A 133 -15.51 5.88 16.54
N PRO A 134 -15.98 6.55 17.61
CA PRO A 134 -17.39 6.49 18.02
C PRO A 134 -18.35 7.04 16.95
N ILE A 135 -17.86 7.97 16.13
CA ILE A 135 -18.59 8.58 15.04
C ILE A 135 -17.82 8.30 13.75
N GLY A 136 -18.50 7.65 12.81
CA GLY A 136 -17.91 7.30 11.51
C GLY A 136 -18.97 6.84 10.54
N LYS A 137 -18.58 6.78 9.26
CA LYS A 137 -19.40 6.25 8.17
C LYS A 137 -18.55 5.36 7.30
N ASP A 138 -19.17 4.66 6.36
CA ASP A 138 -18.40 3.94 5.34
C ASP A 138 -17.56 4.93 4.52
N ILE A 139 -16.26 4.65 4.40
CA ILE A 139 -15.31 5.49 3.68
C ILE A 139 -14.70 4.66 2.55
N ARG A 140 -14.62 5.28 1.37
CA ARG A 140 -14.03 4.71 0.16
C ARG A 140 -12.88 5.58 -0.32
N HIS A 141 -11.72 4.98 -0.57
CA HIS A 141 -10.62 5.62 -1.29
C HIS A 141 -10.36 4.89 -2.61
N GLU A 142 -9.85 5.61 -3.58
CA GLU A 142 -9.41 5.04 -4.85
C GLU A 142 -7.90 5.25 -5.01
N LEU A 143 -7.20 4.19 -5.39
CA LEU A 143 -5.77 4.21 -5.70
C LEU A 143 -5.56 3.75 -7.13
N LEU A 144 -4.71 4.46 -7.85
CA LEU A 144 -4.31 4.09 -9.20
C LEU A 144 -3.00 3.31 -9.13
N VAL A 145 -2.95 2.17 -9.82
CA VAL A 145 -1.78 1.29 -9.87
C VAL A 145 -1.40 1.11 -11.34
N GLU A 146 -0.20 1.54 -11.69
CA GLU A 146 0.39 1.33 -13.02
C GLU A 146 1.45 0.24 -12.91
N ASP A 147 1.06 -0.99 -13.27
CA ASP A 147 1.97 -2.13 -13.26
C ASP A 147 2.65 -2.28 -14.61
N ALA A 148 3.89 -1.80 -14.71
CA ALA A 148 4.70 -1.91 -15.92
C ALA A 148 6.08 -2.48 -15.56
N PRO A 149 6.67 -3.35 -16.40
CA PRO A 149 8.06 -3.77 -16.20
C PRO A 149 9.01 -2.55 -16.21
N ASP A 150 9.99 -2.53 -15.31
CA ASP A 150 11.09 -1.57 -15.37
C ASP A 150 12.17 -2.11 -16.30
N PHE A 151 12.28 -1.55 -17.51
CA PHE A 151 13.30 -1.94 -18.47
C PHE A 151 14.63 -1.18 -18.28
N VAL A 152 14.68 -0.22 -17.35
CA VAL A 152 15.87 0.57 -17.10
C VAL A 152 16.74 -0.13 -16.06
N HIS A 153 17.62 -1.00 -16.54
CA HIS A 153 18.66 -1.61 -15.71
C HIS A 153 19.77 -0.59 -15.46
N ARG A 154 19.92 -0.14 -14.21
CA ARG A 154 20.91 0.87 -13.82
C ARG A 154 22.17 0.20 -13.32
N TRP A 155 23.32 0.88 -13.47
CA TRP A 155 24.59 0.42 -12.88
C TRP A 155 24.46 0.16 -11.37
N SER A 156 23.72 1.01 -10.66
CA SER A 156 23.43 0.85 -9.23
C SER A 156 22.73 -0.46 -8.89
N ASP A 157 21.94 -1.03 -9.81
CA ASP A 157 21.16 -2.24 -9.57
C ASP A 157 22.07 -3.46 -9.27
N HIS A 158 23.32 -3.43 -9.74
CA HIS A 158 24.33 -4.47 -9.47
C HIS A 158 24.88 -4.45 -8.03
N PHE A 159 24.71 -3.35 -7.29
CA PHE A 159 25.31 -3.16 -5.97
C PHE A 159 24.33 -3.37 -4.82
N TYR A 160 23.04 -3.59 -5.10
CA TYR A 160 22.11 -3.96 -4.05
C TYR A 160 22.33 -5.42 -3.65
N CYS A 161 23.15 -5.64 -2.64
CA CYS A 161 23.23 -6.92 -1.96
C CYS A 161 21.97 -7.11 -1.10
N ASN A 162 21.34 -8.28 -1.21
CA ASN A 162 20.37 -8.71 -0.22
C ASN A 162 21.17 -9.04 1.06
N HIS A 163 21.43 -8.03 1.89
CA HIS A 163 22.00 -8.27 3.21
C HIS A 163 20.91 -8.96 4.03
N SER A 164 20.90 -10.30 3.98
CA SER A 164 20.23 -11.08 5.02
C SER A 164 20.74 -10.54 6.35
N LEU A 165 19.84 -9.97 7.15
CA LEU A 165 20.15 -9.66 8.54
C LEU A 165 20.69 -10.96 9.18
N PRO A 166 21.71 -10.88 10.06
CA PRO A 166 22.26 -12.08 10.67
C PRO A 166 21.14 -12.75 11.48
N GLY A 167 20.60 -13.85 10.95
CA GLY A 167 19.47 -14.59 11.54
C GLY A 167 18.59 -15.38 10.57
N GLY A 168 18.61 -15.11 9.26
CA GLY A 168 17.83 -15.87 8.27
C GLY A 168 18.70 -16.80 7.43
N GLY A 169 18.67 -18.10 7.72
CA GLY A 169 19.41 -19.13 6.97
C GLY A 169 19.00 -19.27 5.48
N PRO A 170 19.80 -19.94 4.66
CA PRO A 170 19.62 -19.96 3.21
C PRO A 170 18.63 -21.05 2.79
N GLY A 171 17.58 -20.67 2.06
CA GLY A 171 16.80 -21.57 1.23
C GLY A 171 17.18 -21.33 -0.22
N HIS A 172 18.00 -22.24 -0.78
CA HIS A 172 18.11 -22.46 -2.22
C HIS A 172 16.90 -23.28 -2.70
#